data_AF-A0A813LLU4-F1
#
_entry.id   AF-A0A813LLU4-F1
#
_cell.length_a   1.000
_cell.length_b   1.000
_cell.length_c   1.000
_cell.angle_alpha   90.00
_cell.angle_beta   90.00
_cell.angle_gamma   90.00
#
_symmetry.space_group_name_H-M   'P 1'
#
loop_
_entity.id
_entity.type
_entity.pdbx_description
1 polymer ?
#
loop_
_entity_poly.entity_id
_entity_poly.type
_entity_poly.pdbx_seq_one_letter_code
_entity_poly.pdbx_strand_id
1 'polypeptide(L)'
;MSSPSQPTCCSSHRGSSRLTTRGVAWLICASLPFSVRSWSQNGHERIAQIAEELLVGKHKDQIRKLLDGDLLSLANWEQTTKAKYPETEALHWHRQDPEWTCAGINTKVDAPEVMKALGLEHIGDKAGQIKCDGHAAEGGSIFCALASFFDHFAHDSLLKEYKAPKEPIEVPASLAALGKVPKSEQTPAHYLRWLVTLLGDLHQPLHWLRERDYGREAKLVYQGQEYDLLSFWEEYIPKHLPARPTGEALDRQYKDRRPAWWDKAPTELFRDWAKETAKVVCAEVYGVMENGTGSLQAPFKLEEEVFQRWLKLAQDFTTLGGERMAFVLDDILEHRRHKAAHAHGRGLFTRATHRQNKSRSRPAWATNGPIAVIVVPGLLLALRWHEQVGGGNVFRLAKTHLKV
;
A
#
# COMPACT_ATOMS: atom_id res chain seq x y z
N MET A 1 -40.84 79.09 -63.45
CA MET A 1 -42.16 78.71 -62.92
C MET A 1 -41.96 78.20 -61.50
N SER A 2 -42.44 78.99 -60.53
CA SER A 2 -42.96 78.60 -59.21
C SER A 2 -42.04 77.88 -58.20
N SER A 3 -41.44 78.67 -57.30
CA SER A 3 -41.33 78.36 -55.85
C SER A 3 -42.74 78.31 -55.21
N PRO A 4 -42.91 78.20 -53.87
CA PRO A 4 -42.40 77.25 -52.86
C PRO A 4 -43.57 76.64 -52.04
N SER A 5 -43.32 75.73 -51.09
CA SER A 5 -44.10 75.62 -49.83
C SER A 5 -43.57 74.56 -48.87
N GLN A 6 -43.31 74.98 -47.63
CA GLN A 6 -43.70 74.20 -46.43
C GLN A 6 -45.06 74.74 -45.96
N PRO A 7 -45.88 73.99 -45.18
CA PRO A 7 -45.77 74.04 -43.72
C PRO A 7 -46.15 72.77 -42.90
N THR A 8 -45.62 72.72 -41.68
CA THR A 8 -46.05 72.14 -40.37
C THR A 8 -47.34 71.28 -40.25
N CYS A 9 -47.31 70.17 -39.48
CA CYS A 9 -47.65 70.12 -38.03
C CYS A 9 -47.95 68.68 -37.48
N CYS A 10 -47.47 68.41 -36.24
CA CYS A 10 -47.88 67.45 -35.18
C CYS A 10 -48.46 66.04 -35.48
N SER A 11 -47.82 64.99 -34.94
CA SER A 11 -48.26 64.35 -33.67
C SER A 11 -47.31 63.22 -33.23
N SER A 12 -47.34 62.95 -31.92
CA SER A 12 -46.46 62.09 -31.15
C SER A 12 -46.67 60.59 -31.35
N HIS A 13 -45.60 59.80 -31.41
CA HIS A 13 -45.55 58.50 -30.74
C HIS A 13 -44.12 58.11 -30.35
N ARG A 14 -43.92 57.86 -29.06
CA ARG A 14 -42.70 57.26 -28.48
C ARG A 14 -42.61 55.79 -28.91
N GLY A 15 -41.68 55.47 -29.79
CA GLY A 15 -41.23 54.11 -30.05
C GLY A 15 -39.99 53.80 -29.20
N SER A 16 -40.16 52.98 -28.17
CA SER A 16 -39.06 52.41 -27.39
C SER A 16 -38.36 51.33 -28.21
N SER A 17 -37.09 51.57 -28.58
CA SER A 17 -36.22 50.59 -29.19
C SER A 17 -35.76 49.58 -28.13
N ARG A 18 -36.26 48.34 -28.23
CA ARG A 18 -35.74 47.21 -27.46
C ARG A 18 -34.39 46.79 -28.07
N LEU A 19 -33.29 47.08 -27.38
CA LEU A 19 -32.01 46.40 -27.62
C LEU A 19 -32.19 44.92 -27.29
N THR A 20 -32.09 44.06 -28.29
CA THR A 20 -31.97 42.61 -28.12
C THR A 20 -30.51 42.27 -27.84
N THR A 21 -30.13 42.26 -26.57
CA THR A 21 -28.89 41.63 -26.12
C THR A 21 -29.01 40.12 -26.31
N ARG A 22 -28.39 39.60 -27.38
CA ARG A 22 -28.11 38.17 -27.53
C ARG A 22 -27.08 37.78 -26.47
N GLY A 23 -27.54 37.38 -25.30
CA GLY A 23 -26.73 36.71 -24.29
C GLY A 23 -26.28 35.35 -24.83
N VAL A 24 -24.99 35.20 -25.12
CA VAL A 24 -24.36 33.91 -25.35
C VAL A 24 -24.39 33.18 -24.01
N ALA A 25 -25.29 32.21 -23.87
CA ALA A 25 -25.31 31.31 -22.73
C ALA A 25 -24.07 30.41 -22.82
N TRP A 26 -23.05 30.74 -22.03
CA TRP A 26 -21.97 29.80 -21.73
C TRP A 26 -22.58 28.65 -20.94
N LEU A 27 -22.80 27.51 -21.60
CA LEU A 27 -22.99 26.23 -20.94
C LEU A 27 -21.69 25.92 -20.19
N ILE A 28 -21.61 26.36 -18.94
CA ILE A 28 -20.65 25.83 -17.97
C ILE A 28 -21.03 24.37 -17.80
N CYS A 29 -20.33 23.49 -18.52
CA CYS A 29 -20.35 22.07 -18.27
C CYS A 29 -19.74 21.91 -16.87
N ALA A 30 -20.59 21.83 -15.84
CA ALA A 30 -20.18 21.52 -14.49
C ALA A 30 -19.61 20.11 -14.53
N SER A 31 -18.29 20.01 -14.70
CA SER A 31 -17.54 18.80 -14.43
C SER A 31 -17.76 18.48 -12.96
N LEU A 32 -18.71 17.59 -12.67
CA LEU A 32 -18.79 16.94 -11.37
C LEU A 32 -17.38 16.43 -11.08
N PRO A 33 -16.79 16.70 -9.90
CA PRO A 33 -15.55 16.06 -9.51
C PRO A 33 -15.82 14.55 -9.50
N PHE A 34 -15.39 13.87 -10.56
CA PHE A 34 -15.28 12.43 -10.56
C PHE A 34 -14.35 12.11 -9.39
N SER A 35 -14.95 11.62 -8.31
CA SER A 35 -14.22 11.00 -7.22
C SER A 35 -13.65 9.72 -7.79
N VAL A 36 -12.43 9.81 -8.27
CA VAL A 36 -11.72 8.68 -8.84
C VAL A 36 -11.28 7.80 -7.66
N ARG A 37 -11.39 6.50 -7.89
CA ARG A 37 -11.63 5.44 -6.91
C ARG A 37 -10.43 4.51 -6.92
N SER A 38 -9.61 4.55 -5.90
CA SER A 38 -8.49 3.65 -5.74
C SER A 38 -8.90 2.19 -6.02
N TRP A 39 -8.40 1.61 -7.12
CA TRP A 39 -8.81 0.29 -7.66
C TRP A 39 -10.31 0.03 -7.91
N SER A 40 -11.20 1.01 -7.79
CA SER A 40 -12.63 0.85 -7.52
C SER A 40 -12.95 -0.25 -6.49
N GLN A 41 -14.23 -0.44 -6.18
CA GLN A 41 -14.65 -1.52 -5.30
C GLN A 41 -14.16 -2.89 -5.81
N ASN A 42 -14.18 -3.12 -7.14
CA ASN A 42 -13.85 -4.42 -7.72
C ASN A 42 -12.37 -4.82 -7.52
N GLY A 43 -11.44 -3.88 -7.67
CA GLY A 43 -10.02 -4.17 -7.49
C GLY A 43 -9.68 -4.43 -6.01
N HIS A 44 -10.23 -3.64 -5.10
CA HIS A 44 -10.08 -3.91 -3.66
C HIS A 44 -10.72 -5.23 -3.23
N GLU A 45 -11.92 -5.56 -3.72
CA GLU A 45 -12.56 -6.85 -3.44
C GLU A 45 -11.67 -8.00 -3.91
N ARG A 46 -11.11 -7.90 -5.11
CA ARG A 46 -10.21 -8.92 -5.66
C ARG A 46 -8.96 -9.11 -4.81
N ILE A 47 -8.30 -8.01 -4.42
CA ILE A 47 -7.11 -8.04 -3.56
C ILE A 47 -7.46 -8.67 -2.20
N ALA A 48 -8.57 -8.25 -1.59
CA ALA A 48 -9.05 -8.77 -0.31
C ALA A 48 -9.38 -10.28 -0.38
N GLN A 49 -10.00 -10.75 -1.46
CA GLN A 49 -10.29 -12.18 -1.67
C GLN A 49 -9.01 -13.02 -1.74
N ILE A 50 -7.99 -12.53 -2.45
CA ILE A 50 -6.69 -13.23 -2.56
C ILE A 50 -6.02 -13.29 -1.19
N ALA A 51 -5.98 -12.17 -0.47
CA ALA A 51 -5.39 -12.12 0.86
C ALA A 51 -6.13 -13.05 1.85
N GLU A 52 -7.46 -13.04 1.82
CA GLU A 52 -8.29 -13.84 2.72
C GLU A 52 -8.19 -15.34 2.46
N GLU A 53 -7.93 -15.76 1.22
CA GLU A 53 -7.70 -17.15 0.86
C GLU A 53 -6.33 -17.65 1.34
N LEU A 54 -5.32 -16.77 1.33
CA LEU A 54 -3.96 -17.06 1.81
C LEU A 54 -3.84 -17.06 3.34
N LEU A 55 -4.76 -16.39 4.05
CA LEU A 55 -4.85 -16.45 5.51
C LEU A 55 -5.53 -17.77 5.94
N VAL A 56 -4.74 -18.71 6.46
CA VAL A 56 -5.24 -20.05 6.82
C VAL A 56 -5.59 -20.16 8.31
N GLY A 57 -6.72 -20.79 8.61
CA GLY A 57 -7.12 -21.19 9.95
C GLY A 57 -7.20 -20.02 10.93
N LYS A 58 -6.50 -20.15 12.08
CA LYS A 58 -6.58 -19.16 13.17
C LYS A 58 -6.11 -17.76 12.78
N HIS A 59 -5.23 -17.62 11.79
CA HIS A 59 -4.74 -16.30 11.38
C HIS A 59 -5.87 -15.47 10.79
N LYS A 60 -6.70 -16.08 9.93
CA LYS A 60 -7.90 -15.45 9.38
C LYS A 60 -8.85 -14.96 10.47
N ASP A 61 -9.14 -15.81 11.46
CA ASP A 61 -10.03 -15.44 12.58
C ASP A 61 -9.44 -14.30 13.43
N GLN A 62 -8.12 -14.31 13.65
CA GLN A 62 -7.43 -13.25 14.39
C GLN A 62 -7.44 -11.92 13.65
N ILE A 63 -7.29 -11.93 12.33
CA ILE A 63 -7.41 -10.73 11.49
C ILE A 63 -8.84 -10.22 11.51
N ARG A 64 -9.85 -11.08 11.30
CA ARG A 64 -11.27 -10.68 11.36
C ARG A 64 -11.62 -10.02 12.69
N LYS A 65 -11.15 -10.60 13.80
CA LYS A 65 -11.32 -10.03 15.13
C LYS A 65 -10.60 -8.70 15.32
N LEU A 66 -9.42 -8.52 14.73
CA LEU A 66 -8.68 -7.27 14.81
C LEU A 66 -9.36 -6.16 13.99
N LEU A 67 -9.90 -6.52 12.83
CA LEU A 67 -10.56 -5.64 11.88
C LEU A 67 -11.97 -5.24 12.32
N ASP A 68 -12.54 -6.01 13.25
CA ASP A 68 -13.95 -5.98 13.62
C ASP A 68 -14.84 -6.13 12.37
N GLY A 69 -14.53 -7.16 11.56
CA GLY A 69 -15.17 -7.41 10.27
C GLY A 69 -14.34 -8.29 9.34
N ASP A 70 -14.80 -8.43 8.09
CA ASP A 70 -14.12 -9.20 7.04
C ASP A 70 -13.35 -8.29 6.08
N LEU A 71 -12.27 -8.80 5.47
CA LEU A 71 -11.48 -8.03 4.50
C LEU A 71 -12.33 -7.58 3.31
N LEU A 72 -13.18 -8.47 2.79
CA LEU A 72 -14.09 -8.14 1.69
C LEU A 72 -15.05 -6.99 2.02
N SER A 73 -15.49 -6.87 3.28
CA SER A 73 -16.42 -5.80 3.71
C SER A 73 -15.82 -4.39 3.58
N LEU A 74 -14.50 -4.31 3.45
CA LEU A 74 -13.77 -3.04 3.37
C LEU A 74 -13.50 -2.56 1.96
N ALA A 75 -13.87 -3.34 0.94
CA ALA A 75 -13.52 -2.98 -0.42
C ALA A 75 -14.14 -1.65 -0.90
N ASN A 76 -15.22 -1.21 -0.25
CA ASN A 76 -15.83 0.11 -0.47
C ASN A 76 -15.65 1.08 0.71
N TRP A 77 -14.88 0.69 1.74
CA TRP A 77 -14.76 1.46 2.97
C TRP A 77 -14.07 2.82 2.74
N GLU A 78 -13.07 2.86 1.87
CA GLU A 78 -12.42 4.11 1.44
C GLU A 78 -13.46 5.18 1.05
N GLN A 79 -14.40 4.84 0.16
CA GLN A 79 -15.37 5.80 -0.35
C GLN A 79 -16.22 6.38 0.78
N THR A 80 -16.63 5.53 1.73
CA THR A 80 -17.41 5.97 2.90
C THR A 80 -16.60 6.89 3.80
N THR A 81 -15.30 6.59 3.97
CA THR A 81 -14.40 7.37 4.82
C THR A 81 -14.04 8.71 4.17
N LYS A 82 -13.69 8.73 2.89
CA LYS A 82 -13.42 9.94 2.11
C LYS A 82 -14.64 10.86 2.03
N ALA A 83 -15.85 10.30 1.83
CA ALA A 83 -17.08 11.09 1.82
C ALA A 83 -17.33 11.79 3.16
N LYS A 84 -16.93 11.16 4.27
CA LYS A 84 -17.06 11.70 5.63
C LYS A 84 -15.91 12.64 6.01
N TYR A 85 -14.70 12.34 5.55
CA TYR A 85 -13.44 13.02 5.86
C TYR A 85 -12.63 13.25 4.57
N PRO A 86 -12.96 14.27 3.76
CA PRO A 86 -12.32 14.47 2.46
C PRO A 86 -10.80 14.63 2.51
N GLU A 87 -10.25 15.17 3.61
CA GLU A 87 -8.79 15.29 3.78
C GLU A 87 -8.03 13.94 3.78
N THR A 88 -8.74 12.83 4.02
CA THR A 88 -8.14 11.49 4.00
C THR A 88 -7.76 11.03 2.59
N GLU A 89 -8.30 11.68 1.55
CA GLU A 89 -7.95 11.42 0.16
C GLU A 89 -6.44 11.53 -0.10
N ALA A 90 -5.75 12.44 0.59
CA ALA A 90 -4.31 12.62 0.43
C ALA A 90 -3.48 11.37 0.78
N LEU A 91 -4.00 10.46 1.62
CA LEU A 91 -3.29 9.24 2.01
C LEU A 91 -3.19 8.20 0.88
N HIS A 92 -4.07 8.29 -0.12
CA HIS A 92 -4.17 7.36 -1.24
C HIS A 92 -3.23 7.68 -2.39
N TRP A 93 -2.43 8.73 -2.28
CA TRP A 93 -1.55 9.16 -3.37
C TRP A 93 -0.12 9.32 -2.87
N HIS A 94 0.82 9.20 -3.79
CA HIS A 94 2.18 9.66 -3.57
C HIS A 94 2.46 10.89 -4.42
N ARG A 95 2.74 12.00 -3.75
CA ARG A 95 3.01 13.28 -4.39
C ARG A 95 4.50 13.40 -4.67
N GLN A 96 4.89 12.98 -5.87
CA GLN A 96 6.21 13.26 -6.42
C GLN A 96 6.40 14.77 -6.61
N ASP A 97 7.52 15.37 -6.14
CA ASP A 97 7.81 16.79 -6.39
C ASP A 97 9.32 17.17 -6.45
N PRO A 98 9.94 17.05 -7.64
CA PRO A 98 9.93 15.86 -8.44
C PRO A 98 10.94 14.85 -7.84
N GLU A 99 10.44 13.73 -7.32
CA GLU A 99 11.31 12.62 -6.94
C GLU A 99 11.83 11.90 -8.20
N TRP A 100 10.98 11.61 -9.18
CA TRP A 100 11.35 11.08 -10.50
C TRP A 100 10.29 11.46 -11.55
N THR A 101 10.57 11.21 -12.83
CA THR A 101 9.59 11.34 -13.93
C THR A 101 9.61 10.09 -14.79
N CYS A 102 8.56 9.87 -15.58
CA CYS A 102 8.59 8.83 -16.62
C CYS A 102 9.21 9.34 -17.96
N ALA A 103 9.84 10.51 -17.99
CA ALA A 103 10.37 11.06 -19.25
C ALA A 103 11.61 10.29 -19.75
N GLY A 104 11.60 9.91 -21.04
CA GLY A 104 12.73 9.20 -21.69
C GLY A 104 12.51 7.70 -21.90
N ILE A 105 11.28 7.21 -21.73
CA ILE A 105 10.93 5.80 -21.82
C ILE A 105 10.47 5.45 -23.25
N ASN A 106 11.43 5.19 -24.13
CA ASN A 106 11.15 4.76 -25.49
C ASN A 106 10.97 3.23 -25.55
N THR A 107 9.74 2.72 -25.52
CA THR A 107 9.50 1.27 -25.47
C THR A 107 9.62 0.62 -26.84
N LYS A 108 10.67 -0.19 -27.04
CA LYS A 108 10.55 -1.53 -27.65
C LYS A 108 11.56 -2.48 -26.97
N VAL A 109 11.08 -3.67 -26.61
CA VAL A 109 11.82 -4.93 -26.33
C VAL A 109 12.10 -5.31 -24.86
N ASP A 110 12.13 -6.63 -24.66
CA ASP A 110 12.19 -7.45 -23.46
C ASP A 110 13.33 -7.17 -22.47
N ALA A 111 12.95 -6.82 -21.23
CA ALA A 111 13.64 -7.13 -19.97
C ALA A 111 15.14 -6.70 -19.83
N PRO A 112 15.83 -7.00 -18.71
CA PRO A 112 16.65 -6.10 -17.87
C PRO A 112 17.71 -5.17 -18.50
N GLU A 113 18.25 -5.46 -19.68
CA GLU A 113 19.19 -4.56 -20.37
C GLU A 113 18.50 -3.27 -20.86
N VAL A 114 17.20 -3.35 -21.15
CA VAL A 114 16.37 -2.21 -21.55
C VAL A 114 16.05 -1.32 -20.34
N MET A 115 15.83 -1.88 -19.15
CA MET A 115 15.68 -1.07 -17.92
C MET A 115 16.93 -0.23 -17.62
N LYS A 116 18.10 -0.77 -17.98
CA LYS A 116 19.39 -0.08 -17.93
C LYS A 116 19.56 0.94 -19.05
N ALA A 117 19.14 0.63 -20.27
CA ALA A 117 19.22 1.53 -21.43
C ALA A 117 18.19 2.69 -21.40
N LEU A 118 17.07 2.51 -20.71
CA LEU A 118 15.99 3.50 -20.55
C LEU A 118 16.16 4.41 -19.31
N GLY A 119 17.27 4.31 -18.58
CA GLY A 119 17.50 5.12 -17.37
C GLY A 119 16.57 4.79 -16.20
N LEU A 120 15.78 3.71 -16.28
CA LEU A 120 14.88 3.23 -15.23
C LEU A 120 15.60 2.51 -14.07
N GLU A 121 16.93 2.60 -14.02
CA GLU A 121 17.72 2.14 -12.89
C GLU A 121 17.38 2.93 -11.60
N HIS A 122 16.90 4.18 -11.71
CA HIS A 122 16.78 5.10 -10.58
C HIS A 122 15.34 5.65 -10.45
N ILE A 123 14.42 4.86 -9.89
CA ILE A 123 13.19 5.44 -9.33
C ILE A 123 13.55 6.17 -8.04
N GLY A 124 13.08 7.40 -7.91
CA GLY A 124 13.44 8.31 -6.84
C GLY A 124 14.44 9.37 -7.30
N ASP A 125 14.90 10.18 -6.36
CA ASP A 125 15.76 11.33 -6.61
C ASP A 125 17.13 10.94 -7.18
N LYS A 126 18.08 11.89 -7.26
CA LYS A 126 19.43 11.62 -7.79
C LYS A 126 20.18 10.52 -7.03
N ALA A 127 19.77 10.19 -5.80
CA ALA A 127 20.32 9.07 -5.01
C ALA A 127 19.48 7.78 -5.13
N GLY A 128 18.44 7.77 -5.96
CA GLY A 128 17.48 6.68 -6.11
C GLY A 128 16.51 6.58 -4.92
N GLN A 129 16.31 7.65 -4.16
CA GLN A 129 15.47 7.65 -2.96
C GLN A 129 14.09 8.21 -3.27
N ILE A 130 13.04 7.49 -2.85
CA ILE A 130 11.68 8.06 -2.79
C ILE A 130 11.43 8.55 -1.37
N LYS A 131 10.91 9.76 -1.20
CA LYS A 131 10.79 10.39 0.12
C LYS A 131 9.38 10.29 0.67
N CYS A 132 9.28 10.36 2.00
CA CYS A 132 7.99 10.61 2.62
C CYS A 132 7.66 12.09 2.41
N ASP A 133 6.57 12.37 1.71
CA ASP A 133 6.27 13.75 1.28
C ASP A 133 5.74 14.58 2.45
N GLY A 134 6.62 15.40 3.02
CA GLY A 134 6.32 16.33 4.11
C GLY A 134 6.28 15.73 5.51
N HIS A 135 6.21 16.60 6.52
CA HIS A 135 5.94 16.18 7.90
C HIS A 135 4.52 15.60 7.96
N ALA A 136 4.29 14.54 8.74
CA ALA A 136 2.96 13.93 8.89
C ALA A 136 2.28 13.45 7.59
N ALA A 137 3.08 13.16 6.54
CA ALA A 137 2.62 12.80 5.19
C ALA A 137 1.66 13.85 4.57
N GLU A 138 1.83 15.13 4.92
CA GLU A 138 0.99 16.24 4.42
C GLU A 138 1.03 16.39 2.90
N GLY A 139 2.12 16.01 2.25
CA GLY A 139 2.22 15.98 0.80
C GLY A 139 1.39 14.87 0.15
N GLY A 140 1.01 13.85 0.91
CA GLY A 140 0.41 12.61 0.42
C GLY A 140 1.51 11.62 0.03
N SER A 141 1.71 10.58 0.85
CA SER A 141 2.64 9.49 0.57
C SER A 141 2.09 8.17 1.10
N ILE A 142 1.62 7.31 0.20
CA ILE A 142 1.00 6.02 0.53
C ILE A 142 1.91 5.17 1.42
N PHE A 143 3.18 5.00 1.06
CA PHE A 143 4.10 4.18 1.86
C PHE A 143 4.46 4.82 3.21
N CYS A 144 4.40 6.15 3.32
CA CYS A 144 4.56 6.85 4.59
C CYS A 144 3.35 6.60 5.52
N ALA A 145 2.15 6.72 4.96
CA ALA A 145 0.91 6.42 5.66
C ALA A 145 0.86 4.94 6.10
N LEU A 146 1.21 4.02 5.21
CA LEU A 146 1.34 2.58 5.53
C LEU A 146 2.33 2.33 6.65
N ALA A 147 3.49 2.99 6.64
CA ALA A 147 4.47 2.87 7.72
C ALA A 147 3.91 3.36 9.06
N SER A 148 3.20 4.49 9.08
CA SER A 148 2.54 5.03 10.28
C SER A 148 1.46 4.10 10.80
N PHE A 149 0.61 3.54 9.92
CA PHE A 149 -0.42 2.59 10.33
C PHE A 149 0.16 1.25 10.84
N PHE A 150 1.22 0.75 10.19
CA PHE A 150 1.89 -0.46 10.61
C PHE A 150 2.53 -0.31 12.00
N ASP A 151 3.09 0.86 12.31
CA ASP A 151 3.76 1.15 13.58
C ASP A 151 2.85 0.92 14.81
N HIS A 152 1.55 1.14 14.68
CA HIS A 152 0.57 0.83 15.73
C HIS A 152 0.52 -0.66 16.14
N PHE A 153 0.94 -1.55 15.24
CA PHE A 153 0.99 -2.99 15.47
C PHE A 153 2.40 -3.48 15.77
N ALA A 154 3.42 -2.71 15.39
CA ALA A 154 4.81 -3.09 15.49
C ALA A 154 5.27 -3.30 16.94
N HIS A 155 6.39 -4.01 17.07
CA HIS A 155 6.98 -4.35 18.35
C HIS A 155 8.51 -4.38 18.21
N ASP A 156 9.20 -3.58 19.01
CA ASP A 156 10.64 -3.30 18.88
C ASP A 156 11.52 -4.56 18.82
N SER A 157 11.15 -5.61 19.57
CA SER A 157 11.96 -6.83 19.59
C SER A 157 12.00 -7.55 18.24
N LEU A 158 10.95 -7.42 17.42
CA LEU A 158 10.94 -7.95 16.06
C LEU A 158 11.60 -6.99 15.08
N LEU A 159 11.36 -5.68 15.23
CA LEU A 159 11.98 -4.67 14.36
C LEU A 159 13.51 -4.72 14.41
N LYS A 160 14.08 -5.00 15.59
CA LYS A 160 15.54 -5.14 15.80
C LYS A 160 16.18 -6.34 15.11
N GLU A 161 15.38 -7.28 14.60
CA GLU A 161 15.91 -8.48 13.95
C GLU A 161 16.09 -8.35 12.46
N TYR A 162 15.32 -7.45 11.84
CA TYR A 162 15.55 -7.10 10.46
C TYR A 162 16.90 -6.40 10.35
N LYS A 163 17.52 -6.56 9.18
CA LYS A 163 18.70 -5.76 8.86
C LYS A 163 18.28 -4.29 8.86
N ALA A 164 19.16 -3.41 9.32
CA ALA A 164 18.91 -1.98 9.23
C ALA A 164 18.62 -1.62 7.75
N PRO A 165 17.50 -0.94 7.47
CA PRO A 165 17.14 -0.60 6.10
C PRO A 165 18.17 0.35 5.52
N LYS A 166 18.47 0.18 4.23
CA LYS A 166 19.39 1.11 3.52
C LYS A 166 18.82 2.52 3.42
N GLU A 167 17.50 2.61 3.33
CA GLU A 167 16.73 3.85 3.17
C GLU A 167 15.59 3.87 4.22
N PRO A 168 15.89 4.21 5.49
CA PRO A 168 14.87 4.24 6.53
C PRO A 168 13.73 5.21 6.18
N ILE A 169 12.51 4.85 6.56
CA ILE A 169 11.36 5.77 6.56
C ILE A 169 11.37 6.51 7.90
N GLU A 170 11.36 7.83 7.85
CA GLU A 170 11.00 8.63 9.02
C GLU A 170 9.49 8.50 9.25
N VAL A 171 9.10 7.50 10.04
CA VAL A 171 7.70 7.20 10.30
C VAL A 171 7.07 8.40 11.03
N PRO A 172 6.02 9.03 10.45
CA PRO A 172 5.40 10.14 11.12
C PRO A 172 4.67 9.69 12.38
N ALA A 173 4.87 10.44 13.46
CA ALA A 173 4.19 10.21 14.74
C ALA A 173 2.66 10.43 14.66
N SER A 174 2.21 11.22 13.68
CA SER A 174 0.80 11.41 13.36
C SER A 174 0.63 11.69 11.87
N LEU A 175 -0.57 11.44 11.36
CA LEU A 175 -0.96 11.77 10.00
C LEU A 175 -1.91 12.96 10.02
N ALA A 176 -1.56 14.04 9.32
CA ALA A 176 -2.36 15.28 9.30
C ALA A 176 -3.79 15.02 8.78
N ALA A 177 -3.91 14.10 7.81
CA ALA A 177 -5.18 13.66 7.23
C ALA A 177 -6.15 13.02 8.24
N LEU A 178 -5.67 12.57 9.41
CA LEU A 178 -6.54 12.03 10.47
C LEU A 178 -7.00 13.11 11.46
N GLY A 179 -6.66 14.38 11.24
CA GLY A 179 -6.93 15.47 12.18
C GLY A 179 -8.40 15.65 12.53
N LYS A 180 -9.33 15.45 11.58
CA LYS A 180 -10.78 15.55 11.84
C LYS A 180 -11.46 14.20 12.04
N VAL A 181 -10.73 13.09 11.88
CA VAL A 181 -11.25 11.76 12.21
C VAL A 181 -11.33 11.67 13.75
N PRO A 182 -12.49 11.38 14.35
CA PRO A 182 -12.63 11.35 15.80
C PRO A 182 -11.80 10.20 16.40
N LYS A 183 -11.37 10.34 17.64
CA LYS A 183 -10.56 9.30 18.31
C LYS A 183 -11.28 7.96 18.46
N SER A 184 -12.62 7.96 18.47
CA SER A 184 -13.44 6.73 18.40
C SER A 184 -13.27 5.96 17.10
N GLU A 185 -12.81 6.62 16.04
CA GLU A 185 -12.52 6.06 14.71
C GLU A 185 -10.99 5.98 14.44
N GLN A 186 -10.18 6.08 15.49
CA GLN A 186 -8.72 5.91 15.46
C GLN A 186 -8.31 4.77 16.40
N THR A 187 -8.94 3.61 16.23
CA THR A 187 -8.68 2.39 17.01
C THR A 187 -7.80 1.42 16.22
N PRO A 188 -7.24 0.36 16.85
CA PRO A 188 -6.50 -0.67 16.12
C PRO A 188 -7.28 -1.29 14.95
N ALA A 189 -8.61 -1.40 15.05
CA ALA A 189 -9.42 -1.85 13.93
C ALA A 189 -9.38 -0.86 12.76
N HIS A 190 -9.54 0.44 13.03
CA HIS A 190 -9.49 1.48 12.00
C HIS A 190 -8.10 1.62 11.37
N TYR A 191 -7.02 1.51 12.15
CA TYR A 191 -5.66 1.50 11.60
C TYR A 191 -5.42 0.29 10.70
N LEU A 192 -5.99 -0.88 11.03
CA LEU A 192 -5.89 -2.04 10.16
C LEU A 192 -6.71 -1.83 8.88
N ARG A 193 -7.89 -1.21 8.95
CA ARG A 193 -8.71 -0.85 7.77
C ARG A 193 -7.93 0.06 6.82
N TRP A 194 -7.31 1.11 7.36
CA TRP A 194 -6.41 1.97 6.59
C TRP A 194 -5.27 1.21 5.95
N LEU A 195 -4.58 0.35 6.72
CA LEU A 195 -3.44 -0.40 6.22
C LEU A 195 -3.82 -1.33 5.06
N VAL A 196 -4.94 -2.06 5.16
CA VAL A 196 -5.36 -2.98 4.07
C VAL A 196 -5.85 -2.22 2.84
N THR A 197 -6.54 -1.10 3.01
CA THR A 197 -6.95 -0.24 1.88
C THR A 197 -5.72 0.29 1.16
N LEU A 198 -4.79 0.92 1.88
CA LEU A 198 -3.61 1.53 1.28
C LEU A 198 -2.62 0.51 0.70
N LEU A 199 -2.61 -0.74 1.19
CA LEU A 199 -1.86 -1.82 0.54
C LEU A 199 -2.42 -2.18 -0.83
N GLY A 200 -3.74 -2.06 -1.02
CA GLY A 200 -4.34 -2.15 -2.34
C GLY A 200 -3.87 -1.02 -3.26
N ASP A 201 -3.91 0.21 -2.74
CA ASP A 201 -3.57 1.44 -3.46
C ASP A 201 -2.10 1.52 -3.85
N LEU A 202 -1.23 0.98 -2.99
CA LEU A 202 0.19 0.81 -3.27
C LEU A 202 0.43 0.04 -4.59
N HIS A 203 -0.49 -0.86 -4.94
CA HIS A 203 -0.45 -1.67 -6.15
C HIS A 203 -1.31 -1.10 -7.29
N GLN A 204 -1.95 0.06 -7.08
CA GLN A 204 -2.65 0.77 -8.14
C GLN A 204 -1.60 1.51 -9.01
N PRO A 205 -1.57 1.26 -10.32
CA PRO A 205 -0.54 1.79 -11.22
C PRO A 205 -0.33 3.31 -11.19
N LEU A 206 -1.42 4.07 -11.20
CA LEU A 206 -1.43 5.50 -11.43
C LEU A 206 -1.43 6.34 -10.15
N HIS A 207 -1.46 5.71 -8.97
CA HIS A 207 -1.40 6.35 -7.66
C HIS A 207 -0.07 7.02 -7.32
N TRP A 208 0.91 6.84 -8.19
CA TRP A 208 2.27 7.28 -8.00
C TRP A 208 2.61 8.54 -8.78
N LEU A 209 1.99 8.81 -9.93
CA LEU A 209 2.48 9.76 -10.94
C LEU A 209 1.77 11.13 -10.97
N ARG A 210 2.09 12.00 -10.00
CA ARG A 210 1.44 13.33 -9.84
C ARG A 210 1.65 14.25 -11.04
N GLU A 211 2.80 14.18 -11.72
CA GLU A 211 3.15 15.06 -12.85
C GLU A 211 2.15 15.00 -14.02
N ARG A 212 1.32 13.95 -14.09
CA ARG A 212 0.24 13.77 -15.07
C ARG A 212 -1.16 13.77 -14.43
N ASP A 213 -1.30 14.41 -13.27
CA ASP A 213 -2.49 14.35 -12.42
C ASP A 213 -2.96 12.91 -12.19
N TYR A 214 -2.01 12.01 -11.90
CA TYR A 214 -2.25 10.58 -11.71
C TYR A 214 -2.97 9.93 -12.90
N GLY A 215 -2.76 10.43 -14.13
CA GLY A 215 -3.37 9.92 -15.36
C GLY A 215 -4.67 10.61 -15.78
N ARG A 216 -5.24 11.54 -14.99
CA ARG A 216 -6.48 12.24 -15.36
C ARG A 216 -6.32 13.15 -16.58
N GLU A 217 -5.12 13.68 -16.78
CA GLU A 217 -4.76 14.49 -17.94
C GLU A 217 -4.58 13.64 -19.22
N ALA A 218 -4.23 12.36 -19.08
CA ALA A 218 -4.03 11.47 -20.21
C ALA A 218 -5.38 10.93 -20.70
N LYS A 219 -5.77 11.26 -21.93
CA LYS A 219 -7.00 10.79 -22.57
C LYS A 219 -6.74 9.61 -23.48
N LEU A 220 -7.65 8.64 -23.49
CA LEU A 220 -7.62 7.49 -24.39
C LEU A 220 -9.00 7.19 -24.96
N VAL A 221 -9.01 6.57 -26.14
CA VAL A 221 -10.24 6.07 -26.78
C VAL A 221 -10.13 4.56 -26.91
N TYR A 222 -11.15 3.85 -26.43
CA TYR A 222 -11.26 2.40 -26.53
C TYR A 222 -12.68 2.01 -26.94
N GLN A 223 -12.82 1.16 -27.96
CA GLN A 223 -14.13 0.72 -28.49
C GLN A 223 -15.11 1.87 -28.79
N GLY A 224 -14.58 3.01 -29.26
CA GLY A 224 -15.38 4.20 -29.60
C GLY A 224 -15.83 5.05 -28.40
N GLN A 225 -15.38 4.75 -27.19
CA GLN A 225 -15.63 5.52 -25.97
C GLN A 225 -14.36 6.22 -25.50
N GLU A 226 -14.48 7.45 -25.00
CA GLU A 226 -13.37 8.23 -24.45
C GLU A 226 -13.29 8.07 -22.93
N TYR A 227 -12.07 7.93 -22.41
CA TYR A 227 -11.76 7.81 -20.98
C TYR A 227 -10.56 8.69 -20.62
N ASP A 228 -10.47 9.13 -19.37
CA ASP A 228 -9.17 9.44 -18.78
C ASP A 228 -8.48 8.15 -18.31
N LEU A 229 -7.15 8.15 -18.34
CA LEU A 229 -6.34 6.97 -18.05
C LEU A 229 -6.59 6.46 -16.62
N LEU A 230 -6.77 7.36 -15.66
CA LEU A 230 -7.01 6.98 -14.26
C LEU A 230 -8.34 6.22 -14.11
N SER A 231 -9.44 6.78 -14.60
CA SER A 231 -10.75 6.13 -14.58
C SER A 231 -10.75 4.81 -15.37
N PHE A 232 -9.96 4.70 -16.45
CA PHE A 232 -9.83 3.46 -17.20
C PHE A 232 -9.17 2.33 -16.37
N TRP A 233 -8.08 2.65 -15.67
CA TRP A 233 -7.38 1.69 -14.81
C TRP A 233 -8.14 1.35 -13.53
N GLU A 234 -8.87 2.30 -12.97
CA GLU A 234 -9.58 2.09 -11.71
C GLU A 234 -10.97 1.47 -11.89
N GLU A 235 -11.68 1.81 -12.96
CA GLU A 235 -13.08 1.39 -13.13
C GLU A 235 -13.31 0.44 -14.29
N TYR A 236 -12.69 0.68 -15.45
CA TYR A 236 -12.92 -0.13 -16.63
C TYR A 236 -12.19 -1.47 -16.53
N ILE A 237 -10.88 -1.44 -16.33
CA ILE A 237 -10.04 -2.65 -16.28
C ILE A 237 -10.51 -3.64 -15.19
N PRO A 238 -10.79 -3.25 -13.94
CA PRO A 238 -11.17 -4.21 -12.89
C PRO A 238 -12.47 -4.97 -13.17
N LYS A 239 -13.41 -4.38 -13.93
CA LYS A 239 -14.66 -5.04 -14.36
C LYS A 239 -14.44 -6.10 -15.44
N HIS A 240 -13.30 -6.08 -16.12
CA HIS A 240 -12.97 -6.97 -17.23
C HIS A 240 -11.82 -7.94 -16.88
N LEU A 241 -11.36 -7.96 -15.62
CA LEU A 241 -10.34 -8.89 -15.19
C LEU A 241 -10.83 -10.35 -15.31
N PRO A 242 -9.98 -11.27 -15.78
CA PRO A 242 -10.32 -12.69 -15.78
C PRO A 242 -10.38 -13.24 -14.34
N ALA A 243 -10.82 -14.48 -14.20
CA ALA A 243 -10.80 -15.18 -12.92
C ALA A 243 -9.43 -15.09 -12.24
N ARG A 244 -9.42 -14.80 -10.94
CA ARG A 244 -8.19 -14.76 -10.14
C ARG A 244 -7.62 -16.17 -9.93
N PRO A 245 -6.30 -16.31 -9.67
CA PRO A 245 -5.77 -17.56 -9.18
C PRO A 245 -6.43 -17.93 -7.83
N THR A 246 -6.64 -19.24 -7.63
CA THR A 246 -7.24 -19.83 -6.42
C THR A 246 -6.54 -21.16 -6.09
N GLY A 247 -6.80 -21.69 -4.90
CA GLY A 247 -6.37 -22.99 -4.43
C GLY A 247 -4.86 -23.21 -4.57
N GLU A 248 -4.49 -24.36 -5.11
CA GLU A 248 -3.08 -24.77 -5.23
C GLU A 248 -2.24 -23.81 -6.09
N ALA A 249 -2.84 -23.22 -7.14
CA ALA A 249 -2.12 -22.30 -8.01
C ALA A 249 -1.71 -21.03 -7.27
N LEU A 250 -2.64 -20.45 -6.51
CA LEU A 250 -2.39 -19.28 -5.67
C LEU A 250 -1.38 -19.61 -4.56
N ASP A 251 -1.57 -20.73 -3.87
CA ASP A 251 -0.65 -21.19 -2.83
C ASP A 251 0.79 -21.35 -3.31
N ARG A 252 0.97 -21.87 -4.54
CA ARG A 252 2.29 -22.06 -5.14
C ARG A 252 2.95 -20.71 -5.44
N GLN A 253 2.22 -19.80 -6.11
CA GLN A 253 2.71 -18.44 -6.39
C GLN A 253 3.14 -17.71 -5.11
N TYR A 254 2.32 -17.77 -4.06
CA TYR A 254 2.62 -17.15 -2.79
C TYR A 254 3.83 -17.78 -2.10
N LYS A 255 3.94 -19.11 -2.09
CA LYS A 255 5.09 -19.83 -1.51
C LYS A 255 6.41 -19.50 -2.21
N ASP A 256 6.37 -19.30 -3.53
CA ASP A 256 7.55 -18.97 -4.33
C ASP A 256 8.02 -17.52 -4.12
N ARG A 257 7.08 -16.58 -3.95
CA ARG A 257 7.38 -15.14 -3.83
C ARG A 257 7.73 -14.69 -2.41
N ARG A 258 6.99 -15.18 -1.40
CA ARG A 258 7.14 -14.71 -0.01
C ARG A 258 8.55 -14.80 0.59
N PRO A 259 9.46 -15.72 0.20
CA PRO A 259 10.81 -15.75 0.75
C PRO A 259 11.62 -14.48 0.48
N ALA A 260 11.30 -13.74 -0.60
CA ALA A 260 11.95 -12.47 -0.94
C ALA A 260 11.64 -11.35 0.07
N TRP A 261 10.62 -11.51 0.92
CA TRP A 261 10.14 -10.48 1.84
C TRP A 261 10.56 -10.72 3.29
N TRP A 262 10.98 -11.94 3.66
CA TRP A 262 11.22 -12.32 5.06
C TRP A 262 12.32 -11.53 5.78
N ASP A 263 13.34 -11.08 5.07
CA ASP A 263 14.52 -10.48 5.68
C ASP A 263 14.48 -8.93 5.69
N LYS A 264 13.30 -8.34 5.44
CA LYS A 264 13.06 -6.89 5.38
C LYS A 264 11.92 -6.49 6.30
N ALA A 265 12.06 -5.34 6.95
CA ALA A 265 10.97 -4.78 7.74
C ALA A 265 9.81 -4.34 6.81
N PRO A 266 8.54 -4.40 7.24
CA PRO A 266 7.42 -3.98 6.41
C PRO A 266 7.52 -2.54 5.89
N THR A 267 8.08 -1.62 6.67
CA THR A 267 8.34 -0.24 6.23
C THR A 267 9.31 -0.17 5.05
N GLU A 268 10.36 -0.99 5.03
CA GLU A 268 11.27 -1.12 3.88
C GLU A 268 10.53 -1.73 2.67
N LEU A 269 9.71 -2.76 2.90
CA LEU A 269 8.94 -3.42 1.85
C LEU A 269 7.95 -2.47 1.16
N PHE A 270 7.25 -1.60 1.91
CA PHE A 270 6.32 -0.64 1.31
C PHE A 270 7.02 0.30 0.34
N ARG A 271 8.24 0.75 0.69
CA ARG A 271 9.09 1.57 -0.18
C ARG A 271 9.55 0.78 -1.42
N ASP A 272 10.00 -0.44 -1.25
CA ASP A 272 10.46 -1.27 -2.36
C ASP A 272 9.33 -1.56 -3.36
N TRP A 273 8.16 -1.93 -2.87
CA TRP A 273 6.99 -2.19 -3.70
C TRP A 273 6.49 -0.93 -4.41
N ALA A 274 6.57 0.24 -3.78
CA ALA A 274 6.33 1.52 -4.44
C ALA A 274 7.26 1.72 -5.64
N LYS A 275 8.58 1.51 -5.46
CA LYS A 275 9.56 1.62 -6.55
C LYS A 275 9.29 0.61 -7.66
N GLU A 276 8.94 -0.62 -7.31
CA GLU A 276 8.59 -1.66 -8.29
C GLU A 276 7.36 -1.28 -9.11
N THR A 277 6.28 -0.81 -8.47
CA THR A 277 5.07 -0.34 -9.17
C THR A 277 5.42 0.82 -10.10
N ALA A 278 6.13 1.84 -9.61
CA ALA A 278 6.53 2.99 -10.41
C ALA A 278 7.33 2.60 -11.67
N LYS A 279 8.29 1.67 -11.56
CA LYS A 279 9.06 1.14 -12.70
C LYS A 279 8.16 0.55 -13.77
N VAL A 280 7.25 -0.32 -13.35
CA VAL A 280 6.36 -1.04 -14.27
C VAL A 280 5.39 -0.07 -14.93
N VAL A 281 4.86 0.91 -14.19
CA VAL A 281 3.90 1.90 -14.73
C VAL A 281 4.55 2.78 -15.79
N CYS A 282 5.75 3.28 -15.48
CA CYS A 282 6.56 4.05 -16.40
C CYS A 282 6.81 3.28 -17.71
N ALA A 283 7.23 2.01 -17.62
CA ALA A 283 7.51 1.18 -18.80
C ALA A 283 6.25 0.73 -19.56
N GLU A 284 5.29 0.10 -18.89
CA GLU A 284 4.21 -0.66 -19.51
C GLU A 284 2.91 0.14 -19.72
N VAL A 285 2.76 1.27 -19.03
CA VAL A 285 1.58 2.14 -19.15
C VAL A 285 1.93 3.39 -19.95
N TYR A 286 2.77 4.26 -19.39
CA TYR A 286 3.11 5.52 -20.06
C TYR A 286 4.01 5.30 -21.27
N GLY A 287 5.03 4.44 -21.17
CA GLY A 287 5.95 4.15 -22.27
C GLY A 287 5.27 3.58 -23.53
N VAL A 288 4.08 2.96 -23.39
CA VAL A 288 3.28 2.49 -24.53
C VAL A 288 2.47 3.61 -25.18
N MET A 289 2.15 4.66 -24.41
CA MET A 289 1.37 5.82 -24.86
C MET A 289 2.25 6.93 -25.45
N GLU A 290 3.57 6.85 -25.34
CA GLU A 290 4.49 7.85 -25.89
C GLU A 290 4.57 7.81 -27.42
N ASN A 291 4.83 8.96 -28.04
CA ASN A 291 4.97 9.12 -29.50
C ASN A 291 6.45 9.18 -29.97
N GLY A 292 7.39 8.77 -29.12
CA GLY A 292 8.83 8.81 -29.40
C GLY A 292 9.51 10.17 -29.22
N THR A 293 8.74 11.25 -28.99
CA THR A 293 9.27 12.59 -28.60
C THR A 293 9.15 12.85 -27.09
N GLY A 294 8.85 11.83 -26.29
CA GLY A 294 8.56 11.96 -24.85
C GLY A 294 7.23 12.62 -24.53
N SER A 295 6.33 12.76 -25.51
CA SER A 295 4.96 13.25 -25.32
C SER A 295 3.96 12.11 -25.46
N LEU A 296 2.90 12.16 -24.67
CA LEU A 296 1.81 11.17 -24.77
C LEU A 296 0.98 11.45 -26.01
N GLN A 297 0.62 10.40 -26.73
CA GLN A 297 -0.41 10.46 -27.76
C GLN A 297 -1.75 10.80 -27.11
N ALA A 298 -2.45 11.80 -27.63
CA ALA A 298 -3.70 12.28 -27.05
C ALA A 298 -4.74 12.61 -28.15
N PRO A 299 -5.94 11.96 -28.15
CA PRO A 299 -6.25 10.80 -27.34
C PRO A 299 -5.44 9.58 -27.82
N PHE A 300 -4.92 8.79 -26.87
CA PHE A 300 -4.29 7.52 -27.19
C PHE A 300 -5.36 6.53 -27.67
N LYS A 301 -5.23 6.04 -28.90
CA LYS A 301 -6.13 5.00 -29.41
C LYS A 301 -5.67 3.66 -28.84
N LEU A 302 -6.42 3.13 -27.88
CA LEU A 302 -6.10 1.86 -27.25
C LEU A 302 -6.48 0.71 -28.20
N GLU A 303 -5.47 0.01 -28.71
CA GLU A 303 -5.67 -1.20 -29.50
C GLU A 303 -5.90 -2.42 -28.59
N GLU A 304 -6.63 -3.42 -29.08
CA GLU A 304 -6.99 -4.63 -28.31
C GLU A 304 -5.76 -5.33 -27.72
N GLU A 305 -4.67 -5.40 -28.48
CA GLU A 305 -3.41 -6.02 -28.05
C GLU A 305 -2.81 -5.32 -26.81
N VAL A 306 -2.89 -3.99 -26.76
CA VAL A 306 -2.43 -3.20 -25.61
C VAL A 306 -3.40 -3.39 -24.44
N PHE A 307 -4.70 -3.39 -24.69
CA PHE A 307 -5.71 -3.65 -23.65
C PHE A 307 -5.50 -5.01 -22.98
N GLN A 308 -5.27 -6.09 -23.74
CA GLN A 308 -4.99 -7.42 -23.19
C GLN A 308 -3.70 -7.45 -22.34
N ARG A 309 -2.67 -6.70 -22.75
CA ARG A 309 -1.45 -6.54 -21.93
C ARG A 309 -1.76 -5.80 -20.62
N TRP A 310 -2.55 -4.73 -20.66
CA TRP A 310 -2.95 -4.01 -19.45
C TRP A 310 -3.88 -4.82 -18.55
N LEU A 311 -4.77 -5.66 -19.09
CA LEU A 311 -5.56 -6.62 -18.31
C LEU A 311 -4.67 -7.61 -17.57
N LYS A 312 -3.68 -8.19 -18.25
CA LYS A 312 -2.70 -9.07 -17.61
C LYS A 312 -1.93 -8.33 -16.52
N LEU A 313 -1.49 -7.10 -16.79
CA LEU A 313 -0.75 -6.29 -15.83
C LEU A 313 -1.60 -5.99 -14.58
N ALA A 314 -2.88 -5.63 -14.74
CA ALA A 314 -3.80 -5.44 -13.63
C ALA A 314 -4.08 -6.72 -12.83
N GLN A 315 -4.14 -7.87 -13.52
CA GLN A 315 -4.21 -9.17 -12.84
C GLN A 315 -2.96 -9.43 -12.00
N ASP A 316 -1.77 -9.12 -12.52
CA ASP A 316 -0.50 -9.29 -11.82
C ASP A 316 -0.42 -8.36 -10.59
N PHE A 317 -0.81 -7.08 -10.74
CA PHE A 317 -0.85 -6.13 -9.63
C PHE A 317 -1.84 -6.51 -8.54
N THR A 318 -3.07 -6.90 -8.90
CA THR A 318 -4.08 -7.33 -7.90
C THR A 318 -3.68 -8.63 -7.21
N THR A 319 -3.02 -9.55 -7.91
CA THR A 319 -2.50 -10.79 -7.31
C THR A 319 -1.36 -10.49 -6.35
N LEU A 320 -0.37 -9.69 -6.76
CA LEU A 320 0.74 -9.27 -5.90
C LEU A 320 0.24 -8.49 -4.68
N GLY A 321 -0.73 -7.59 -4.86
CA GLY A 321 -1.34 -6.83 -3.76
C GLY A 321 -1.96 -7.76 -2.71
N GLY A 322 -2.71 -8.78 -3.13
CA GLY A 322 -3.30 -9.75 -2.22
C GLY A 322 -2.27 -10.63 -1.49
N GLU A 323 -1.25 -11.10 -2.20
CA GLU A 323 -0.15 -11.89 -1.61
C GLU A 323 0.66 -11.07 -0.57
N ARG A 324 0.98 -9.82 -0.90
CA ARG A 324 1.72 -8.91 -0.01
C ARG A 324 0.88 -8.48 1.18
N MET A 325 -0.43 -8.28 0.98
CA MET A 325 -1.36 -8.04 2.07
C MET A 325 -1.41 -9.22 3.04
N ALA A 326 -1.58 -10.46 2.55
CA ALA A 326 -1.55 -11.64 3.40
C ALA A 326 -0.24 -11.74 4.19
N PHE A 327 0.90 -11.44 3.55
CA PHE A 327 2.20 -11.43 4.19
C PHE A 327 2.29 -10.42 5.34
N VAL A 328 1.86 -9.17 5.10
CA VAL A 328 1.89 -8.11 6.13
C VAL A 328 0.92 -8.40 7.27
N LEU A 329 -0.26 -8.96 6.96
CA LEU A 329 -1.24 -9.36 7.98
C LEU A 329 -0.71 -10.49 8.87
N ASP A 330 -0.06 -11.50 8.29
CA ASP A 330 0.65 -12.54 9.05
C ASP A 330 1.73 -11.92 9.96
N ASP A 331 2.50 -10.94 9.46
CA ASP A 331 3.54 -10.28 10.22
C ASP A 331 2.98 -9.45 11.40
N ILE A 332 1.86 -8.75 11.20
CA ILE A 332 1.12 -8.06 12.27
C ILE A 332 0.71 -9.03 13.38
N LEU A 333 0.27 -10.25 13.05
CA LEU A 333 -0.08 -11.25 14.05
C LEU A 333 1.13 -11.70 14.86
N GLU A 334 2.29 -11.86 14.22
CA GLU A 334 3.55 -12.17 14.89
C GLU A 334 3.94 -11.03 15.86
N HIS A 335 3.87 -9.78 15.42
CA HIS A 335 4.10 -8.61 16.27
C HIS A 335 3.20 -8.56 17.50
N ARG A 336 1.91 -8.82 17.33
CA ARG A 336 0.95 -8.88 18.43
C ARG A 336 1.25 -10.02 19.41
N ARG A 337 1.67 -11.18 18.91
CA ARG A 337 2.06 -12.32 19.74
C ARG A 337 3.27 -11.97 20.61
N HIS A 338 4.28 -11.30 20.04
CA HIS A 338 5.45 -10.82 20.79
C HIS A 338 5.07 -9.78 21.85
N LYS A 339 4.25 -8.80 21.49
CA LYS A 339 3.72 -7.79 22.43
C LYS A 339 2.99 -8.43 23.61
N ALA A 340 2.12 -9.40 23.35
CA ALA A 340 1.41 -10.13 24.39
C ALA A 340 2.36 -10.94 25.29
N ALA A 341 3.34 -11.63 24.72
CA ALA A 341 4.31 -12.40 25.51
C ALA A 341 5.18 -11.49 26.40
N HIS A 342 5.65 -10.37 25.85
CA HIS A 342 6.45 -9.38 26.59
C HIS A 342 5.67 -8.76 27.75
N ALA A 343 4.38 -8.46 27.57
CA ALA A 343 3.51 -8.00 28.65
C ALA A 343 3.40 -9.01 29.82
N HIS A 344 3.68 -10.29 29.57
CA HIS A 344 3.73 -11.35 30.57
C HIS A 344 5.17 -11.72 30.99
N GLY A 345 6.17 -10.87 30.70
CA GLY A 345 7.58 -11.10 31.05
C GLY A 345 8.25 -12.24 30.27
N ARG A 346 7.67 -12.68 29.14
CA ARG A 346 8.21 -13.75 28.31
C ARG A 346 8.82 -13.19 27.02
N GLY A 347 10.07 -13.56 26.75
CA GLY A 347 10.65 -13.43 25.41
C GLY A 347 10.16 -14.56 24.51
N LEU A 348 9.77 -14.25 23.27
CA LEU A 348 9.50 -15.26 22.25
C LEU A 348 10.67 -15.32 21.27
N PHE A 349 10.98 -16.54 20.82
CA PHE A 349 11.83 -16.73 19.64
C PHE A 349 11.07 -16.30 18.39
N THR A 350 11.83 -15.79 17.43
CA THR A 350 11.32 -15.20 16.20
C THR A 350 11.52 -16.10 15.00
N ARG A 351 10.89 -15.77 13.88
CA ARG A 351 11.09 -16.47 12.60
C ARG A 351 12.55 -16.44 12.15
N ALA A 352 13.25 -15.32 12.35
CA ALA A 352 14.67 -15.18 12.02
C ALA A 352 15.55 -16.09 12.89
N THR A 353 15.34 -16.12 14.22
CA THR A 353 16.08 -17.06 15.10
C THR A 353 15.74 -18.51 14.81
N HIS A 354 14.49 -18.86 14.47
CA HIS A 354 14.12 -20.22 14.09
C HIS A 354 14.76 -20.64 12.75
N ARG A 355 14.86 -19.74 11.77
CA ARG A 355 15.52 -20.00 10.47
C ARG A 355 17.04 -20.12 10.60
N GLN A 356 17.67 -19.23 11.36
CA GLN A 356 19.10 -19.31 11.66
C GLN A 356 19.43 -20.57 12.46
N ASN A 357 18.58 -20.95 13.43
CA ASN A 357 18.70 -22.22 14.15
C ASN A 357 18.45 -23.44 13.27
N LYS A 358 17.53 -23.40 12.29
CA LYS A 358 17.30 -24.52 11.35
C LYS A 358 18.46 -24.68 10.33
N SER A 359 19.10 -23.58 9.95
CA SER A 359 20.34 -23.56 9.14
C SER A 359 21.56 -24.03 9.95
N ARG A 360 21.60 -23.74 11.26
CA ARG A 360 22.66 -24.19 12.20
C ARG A 360 22.33 -25.48 12.95
N SER A 361 21.17 -26.10 12.74
CA SER A 361 20.68 -27.12 13.68
C SER A 361 21.53 -28.37 13.60
N ARG A 362 22.40 -28.55 14.61
CA ARG A 362 22.64 -29.88 15.17
C ARG A 362 21.29 -30.37 15.70
N PRO A 363 20.91 -31.62 15.44
CA PRO A 363 19.61 -32.14 15.86
C PRO A 363 19.42 -31.97 17.37
N ALA A 364 18.19 -31.73 17.83
CA ALA A 364 17.89 -31.36 19.22
C ALA A 364 18.46 -32.34 20.27
N TRP A 365 18.66 -33.62 19.89
CA TRP A 365 19.33 -34.62 20.73
C TRP A 365 20.81 -34.30 21.02
N ALA A 366 21.49 -33.56 20.15
CA ALA A 366 22.90 -33.21 20.32
C ALA A 366 23.11 -32.18 21.43
N THR A 367 22.12 -31.33 21.69
CA THR A 367 22.14 -30.36 22.80
C THR A 367 21.48 -30.95 24.05
N ASN A 368 20.32 -31.60 23.88
CA ASN A 368 19.52 -32.10 25.01
C ASN A 368 19.97 -33.47 25.52
N GLY A 369 20.61 -34.29 24.69
CA GLY A 369 21.11 -35.62 25.05
C GLY A 369 22.19 -35.58 26.14
N PRO A 370 23.26 -34.77 25.99
CA PRO A 370 24.28 -34.62 27.03
C PRO A 370 23.71 -34.06 28.33
N ILE A 371 22.76 -33.12 28.25
CA ILE A 371 22.09 -32.56 29.44
C ILE A 371 21.30 -33.66 30.16
N ALA A 372 20.50 -34.44 29.44
CA ALA A 372 19.67 -35.49 30.02
C ALA A 372 20.46 -36.69 30.55
N VAL A 373 21.60 -37.04 29.93
CA VAL A 373 22.38 -38.24 30.27
C VAL A 373 23.51 -37.94 31.26
N ILE A 374 24.07 -36.73 31.24
CA ILE A 374 25.26 -36.39 32.03
C ILE A 374 24.90 -35.38 33.11
N VAL A 375 24.33 -34.23 32.72
CA VAL A 375 24.12 -33.11 33.63
C VAL A 375 23.03 -33.44 34.65
N VAL A 376 21.86 -33.90 34.21
CA VAL A 376 20.74 -34.21 35.10
C VAL A 376 21.09 -35.36 36.07
N PRO A 377 21.62 -36.51 35.63
CA PRO A 377 22.02 -37.57 36.55
C PRO A 377 23.17 -37.16 37.45
N GLY A 378 24.13 -36.37 36.95
CA GLY A 378 25.22 -35.81 37.75
C GLY A 378 24.72 -34.87 38.85
N LEU A 379 23.77 -33.99 38.55
CA LEU A 379 23.13 -33.11 39.52
C LEU A 379 22.34 -33.89 40.56
N LEU A 380 21.58 -34.91 40.14
CA LEU A 380 20.83 -35.77 41.05
C LEU A 380 21.76 -36.58 41.96
N LEU A 381 22.88 -37.08 41.43
CA LEU A 381 23.91 -37.76 42.22
C LEU A 381 24.59 -36.80 43.19
N ALA A 382 24.91 -35.57 42.78
CA ALA A 382 25.50 -34.55 43.65
C ALA A 382 24.54 -34.14 44.77
N LEU A 383 23.26 -33.94 44.48
CA LEU A 383 22.22 -33.64 45.46
C LEU A 383 22.02 -34.80 46.44
N ARG A 384 21.99 -36.04 45.94
CA ARG A 384 21.87 -37.25 46.76
C ARG A 384 23.10 -37.48 47.61
N TRP A 385 24.29 -37.23 47.08
CA TRP A 385 25.53 -37.28 47.84
C TRP A 385 25.51 -36.24 48.94
N HIS A 386 25.18 -34.98 48.63
CA HIS A 386 25.04 -33.91 49.62
C HIS A 386 24.06 -34.26 50.75
N GLU A 387 22.93 -34.92 50.43
CA GLU A 387 21.98 -35.42 51.42
C GLU A 387 22.58 -36.53 52.31
N GLN A 388 23.39 -37.44 51.74
CA GLN A 388 24.01 -38.57 52.44
C GLN A 388 25.21 -38.18 53.33
N VAL A 389 26.04 -37.21 52.92
CA VAL A 389 27.15 -36.71 53.75
C VAL A 389 26.69 -35.72 54.85
N GLY A 390 25.38 -35.57 55.04
CA GLY A 390 24.82 -34.68 56.06
C GLY A 390 25.01 -33.20 55.74
N GLY A 391 25.07 -32.86 54.44
CA GLY A 391 25.14 -31.49 53.96
C GLY A 391 23.97 -30.69 54.52
N GLY A 392 24.29 -29.78 55.44
CA GLY A 392 23.31 -28.99 56.18
C GLY A 392 22.29 -28.37 55.23
N ASN A 393 21.02 -28.59 55.55
CA ASN A 393 19.86 -28.03 54.84
C ASN A 393 20.15 -26.57 54.46
N VAL A 394 20.27 -26.28 53.16
CA VAL A 394 20.68 -24.96 52.64
C VAL A 394 19.74 -23.84 53.15
N PHE A 395 18.50 -24.19 53.49
CA PHE A 395 17.54 -23.31 54.16
C PHE A 395 17.93 -22.87 55.58
N ARG A 396 18.81 -23.61 56.27
CA ARG A 396 19.29 -23.28 57.62
C ARG A 396 20.43 -22.26 57.59
N LEU A 397 21.26 -22.26 56.55
CA LEU A 397 22.31 -21.26 56.28
C LEU A 397 21.72 -19.91 55.85
N ALA A 398 20.62 -19.92 55.07
CA ALA A 398 19.89 -18.70 54.74
C ALA A 398 19.26 -18.01 55.96
N LYS A 399 18.91 -18.77 57.00
CA LYS A 399 18.33 -18.25 58.25
C LYS A 399 19.36 -17.71 59.26
N THR A 400 20.64 -18.03 59.08
CA THR A 400 21.74 -17.53 59.94
C THR A 400 22.33 -16.22 59.42
N HIS A 401 22.14 -15.89 58.14
CA HIS A 401 22.60 -14.63 57.54
C HIS A 401 21.51 -13.53 57.43
N LEU A 402 20.29 -13.78 57.93
CA LEU A 402 19.20 -12.80 58.02
C LEU A 402 18.86 -12.45 59.47
N LYS A 403 19.89 -12.14 60.27
CA LYS A 403 19.75 -11.32 61.49
C LYS A 403 20.54 -10.02 61.31
N VAL A 404 19.98 -9.10 60.53
CA VAL A 404 19.86 -7.65 60.79
C VAL A 404 18.58 -7.20 60.11
#